data_AF-A0A497FZ55-F1
#
_entry.id   AF-A0A497FZ55-F1
#
_cell.length_a   1.000
_cell.length_b   1.000
_cell.length_c   1.000
_cell.angle_alpha   90.00
_cell.angle_beta   90.00
_cell.angle_gamma   90.00
#
_symmetry.space_group_name_H-M   'P 1'
#
loop_
_entity.id
_entity.type
_entity.pdbx_description
1 polymer ?
#
loop_
_entity_poly.entity_id
_entity_poly.type
_entity_poly.pdbx_seq_one_letter_code
_entity_poly.pdbx_strand_id
1 'polypeptide(L)'
;MQSFLVFPVTIADSTGKVYRGPIKVVGKARFDGNTLDLVNSLKELSRWIPVIEEALKDSELVCELEFTTGARYLLERVGNCVRLDITALKFLPPEYSKGFELLLKLGFIYIKEVALKGWRQSLKKVVKLYAKMSEEDKIALRKLLQQPYLDAHSFFLTFLEKALLQLSREDWWITWLRAQVTRDYPYDIERVREIIERYGDEVYSSEAVDELYRAIRNSYDEDLDEENIAKLAREARSRGELVVFTRLGRASIVMGYLLAASKVVKISEEVLKELESIENLLKERGLDEFSPALFRLKLLCSKSEVDLAQLIRCVKIFLKDLQEYEQKISDELREKLEKEEIAAEEALSSLEYAYSTIVKIKSGLYR
;
A
#
# COMPACT_ATOMS: atom_id res chain seq x y z
N MET A 1 3.96 -11.67 -5.70
CA MET A 1 3.04 -10.55 -5.38
C MET A 1 2.35 -10.76 -4.02
N GLN A 2 3.08 -11.21 -2.99
CA GLN A 2 2.58 -11.51 -1.63
C GLN A 2 3.33 -10.67 -0.58
N SER A 3 3.50 -9.37 -0.82
CA SER A 3 4.12 -8.50 0.18
C SER A 3 3.08 -8.04 1.19
N PHE A 4 3.41 -8.08 2.49
CA PHE A 4 2.59 -7.54 3.59
C PHE A 4 1.40 -8.41 4.05
N LEU A 5 1.66 -9.69 4.28
CA LEU A 5 0.73 -10.67 4.87
C LEU A 5 0.54 -10.53 6.40
N VAL A 6 0.81 -9.33 6.93
CA VAL A 6 0.77 -9.02 8.36
C VAL A 6 -0.30 -7.98 8.63
N PHE A 7 -1.02 -8.13 9.74
CA PHE A 7 -1.92 -7.08 10.21
C PHE A 7 -1.08 -5.94 10.79
N PRO A 8 -1.29 -4.69 10.38
CA PRO A 8 -0.38 -3.57 10.67
C PRO A 8 -0.53 -3.01 12.09
N VAL A 9 -0.55 -3.90 13.09
CA VAL A 9 -0.48 -3.59 14.51
C VAL A 9 0.78 -4.24 15.04
N THR A 10 1.73 -3.40 15.48
CA THR A 10 3.00 -3.87 16.04
C THR A 10 2.88 -4.15 17.53
N ILE A 11 3.69 -5.08 18.02
CA ILE A 11 3.83 -5.34 19.45
C ILE A 11 5.09 -4.63 19.93
N ALA A 12 4.94 -3.89 21.03
CA ALA A 12 6.02 -3.17 21.67
C ALA A 12 6.24 -3.67 23.10
N ASP A 13 7.45 -3.50 23.61
CA ASP A 13 7.74 -3.68 25.03
C ASP A 13 7.26 -2.48 25.86
N SER A 14 7.46 -2.54 27.17
CA SER A 14 7.04 -1.46 28.09
C SER A 14 7.74 -0.12 27.84
N THR A 15 8.77 -0.08 27.00
CA THR A 15 9.50 1.13 26.60
C THR A 15 9.04 1.66 25.24
N GLY A 16 8.06 1.02 24.60
CA GLY A 16 7.59 1.37 23.27
C GLY A 16 8.45 0.80 22.15
N LYS A 17 9.51 0.04 22.47
CA LYS A 17 10.39 -0.57 21.47
C LYS A 17 9.72 -1.81 20.87
N VAL A 18 9.62 -1.84 19.55
CA VAL A 18 9.00 -2.95 18.82
C VAL A 18 9.79 -4.25 19.03
N TYR A 19 9.10 -5.35 19.35
CA TYR A 19 9.75 -6.65 19.56
C TYR A 19 10.41 -7.20 18.28
N ARG A 20 11.62 -7.76 18.45
CA ARG A 20 12.42 -8.40 17.38
C ARG A 20 13.12 -9.69 17.84
N GLY A 21 12.47 -10.42 18.73
CA GLY A 21 13.00 -11.70 19.19
C GLY A 21 12.86 -12.79 18.12
N PRO A 22 13.57 -13.93 18.27
CA PRO A 22 13.24 -15.13 17.53
C PRO A 22 11.78 -15.52 17.84
N ILE A 23 10.97 -15.69 16.80
CA ILE A 23 9.57 -16.10 16.94
C ILE A 23 9.54 -17.51 17.53
N LYS A 24 8.89 -17.66 18.69
CA LYS A 24 8.69 -18.96 19.33
C LYS A 24 7.21 -19.32 19.28
N VAL A 25 6.89 -20.45 18.65
CA VAL A 25 5.54 -21.03 18.68
C VAL A 25 5.34 -21.71 20.03
N VAL A 26 4.33 -21.26 20.77
CA VAL A 26 4.02 -21.74 22.13
C VAL A 26 2.76 -22.58 22.19
N GLY A 27 1.93 -22.55 21.13
CA GLY A 27 0.73 -23.37 21.03
C GLY A 27 0.16 -23.41 19.63
N LYS A 28 -0.75 -24.36 19.41
CA LYS A 28 -1.47 -24.52 18.16
C LYS A 28 -2.94 -24.75 18.43
N ALA A 29 -3.78 -24.27 17.53
CA ALA A 29 -5.20 -24.52 17.51
C ALA A 29 -5.70 -24.64 16.09
N ARG A 30 -6.89 -25.23 15.92
CA ARG A 30 -7.60 -25.28 14.66
C ARG A 30 -8.96 -24.66 14.85
N PHE A 31 -9.33 -23.75 13.97
CA PHE A 31 -10.67 -23.21 13.92
C PHE A 31 -11.38 -23.71 12.67
N ASP A 32 -12.50 -24.40 12.85
CA ASP A 32 -13.27 -25.05 11.78
C ASP A 32 -14.39 -24.16 11.21
N GLY A 33 -14.55 -22.95 11.74
CA GLY A 33 -15.64 -22.03 11.41
C GLY A 33 -16.62 -21.83 12.56
N ASN A 34 -16.64 -22.75 13.54
CA ASN A 34 -17.56 -22.69 14.67
C ASN A 34 -16.84 -22.85 16.02
N THR A 35 -15.88 -23.75 16.11
CA THR A 35 -15.16 -24.05 17.37
C THR A 35 -13.65 -23.93 17.20
N LEU A 36 -12.99 -23.43 18.26
CA LEU A 36 -11.53 -23.34 18.35
C LEU A 36 -10.95 -24.52 19.13
N ASP A 37 -10.50 -25.54 18.41
CA ASP A 37 -9.89 -26.74 18.98
C ASP A 37 -8.41 -26.51 19.31
N LEU A 38 -8.09 -26.46 20.60
CA LEU A 38 -6.71 -26.35 21.08
C LEU A 38 -5.98 -27.69 20.94
N VAL A 39 -4.83 -27.68 20.26
CA VAL A 39 -3.95 -28.86 20.15
C VAL A 39 -3.18 -29.09 21.45
N ASN A 40 -2.81 -28.00 22.13
CA ASN A 40 -2.04 -28.02 23.39
C ASN A 40 -2.71 -27.10 24.44
N SER A 41 -2.58 -27.43 25.73
CA SER A 41 -3.11 -26.59 26.81
C SER A 41 -2.34 -25.27 26.91
N LEU A 42 -3.07 -24.16 26.80
CA LEU A 42 -2.56 -22.79 26.95
C LEU A 42 -3.18 -22.13 28.18
N LYS A 43 -2.88 -22.63 29.38
CA LYS A 43 -3.49 -22.17 30.64
C LYS A 43 -3.41 -20.65 30.83
N GLU A 44 -2.28 -20.05 30.46
CA GLU A 44 -2.04 -18.59 30.52
C GLU A 44 -2.99 -17.77 29.62
N LEU A 45 -3.55 -18.39 28.58
CA LEU A 45 -4.47 -17.78 27.63
C LEU A 45 -5.93 -18.14 27.86
N SER A 46 -6.24 -18.98 28.85
CA SER A 46 -7.59 -19.50 29.09
C SER A 46 -8.68 -18.43 29.06
N ARG A 47 -8.40 -17.23 29.61
CA ARG A 47 -9.32 -16.08 29.59
C ARG A 47 -9.51 -15.45 28.19
N TRP A 48 -8.51 -15.54 27.33
CA TRP A 48 -8.48 -14.93 26.00
C TRP A 48 -9.01 -15.87 24.91
N ILE A 49 -9.02 -17.19 25.16
CA ILE A 49 -9.52 -18.17 24.19
C ILE A 49 -10.94 -17.86 23.71
N PRO A 50 -11.93 -17.57 24.60
CA PRO A 50 -13.28 -17.22 24.15
C PRO A 50 -13.30 -15.94 23.30
N VAL A 51 -12.48 -14.95 23.64
CA VAL A 51 -12.37 -13.68 22.89
C VAL A 51 -11.82 -13.93 21.48
N ILE A 52 -10.82 -14.79 21.36
CA ILE A 52 -10.22 -15.16 20.07
C ILE A 52 -11.20 -15.95 19.22
N GLU A 53 -11.90 -16.91 19.82
CA GLU A 53 -12.91 -17.72 19.14
C GLU A 53 -14.07 -16.87 18.60
N GLU A 54 -14.57 -15.92 19.39
CA GLU A 54 -15.64 -15.02 18.96
C GLU A 54 -15.20 -14.14 17.78
N ALA A 55 -14.00 -13.54 17.87
CA ALA A 55 -13.42 -12.76 16.77
C ALA A 55 -13.21 -13.59 15.49
N LEU A 56 -12.91 -14.89 15.62
CA LEU A 56 -12.76 -15.82 14.49
C LEU A 56 -14.11 -16.14 13.84
N LYS A 57 -15.15 -16.43 14.63
CA LYS A 57 -16.52 -16.66 14.13
C LYS A 57 -16.99 -15.49 13.27
N ASP A 58 -16.82 -14.28 13.78
CA ASP A 58 -17.18 -13.05 13.09
C ASP A 58 -16.42 -12.80 11.77
N SER A 59 -15.24 -13.40 11.61
CA SER A 59 -14.43 -13.26 10.41
C SER A 59 -14.73 -14.31 9.34
N GLU A 60 -15.46 -15.38 9.70
CA GLU A 60 -15.71 -16.56 8.88
C GLU A 60 -14.41 -17.11 8.24
N LEU A 61 -13.32 -17.12 9.01
CA LEU A 61 -12.01 -17.59 8.56
C LEU A 61 -11.75 -18.98 9.12
N VAL A 62 -11.70 -20.00 8.28
CA VAL A 62 -11.24 -21.34 8.66
C VAL A 62 -9.72 -21.39 8.53
N CYS A 63 -9.01 -21.68 9.63
CA CYS A 63 -7.55 -21.69 9.63
C CYS A 63 -6.94 -22.55 10.74
N GLU A 64 -5.68 -22.93 10.52
CA GLU A 64 -4.78 -23.29 11.61
C GLU A 64 -4.26 -22.01 12.28
N LEU A 65 -4.24 -22.00 13.60
CA LEU A 65 -3.79 -20.88 14.42
C LEU A 65 -2.54 -21.31 15.21
N GLU A 66 -1.45 -20.58 15.04
CA GLU A 66 -0.22 -20.69 15.83
C GLU A 66 -0.14 -19.53 16.81
N PHE A 67 -0.02 -19.84 18.10
CA PHE A 67 0.25 -18.84 19.12
C PHE A 67 1.75 -18.62 19.23
N THR A 68 2.20 -17.38 19.10
CA THR A 68 3.62 -17.04 19.10
C THR A 68 4.00 -16.03 20.16
N THR A 69 5.29 -15.99 20.50
CA THR A 69 5.89 -14.90 21.28
C THR A 69 7.09 -14.32 20.55
N GLY A 70 7.34 -13.02 20.75
CA GLY A 70 8.47 -12.30 20.17
C GLY A 70 8.28 -11.87 18.71
N ALA A 71 7.10 -12.08 18.12
CA ALA A 71 6.81 -11.58 16.78
C ALA A 71 6.58 -10.05 16.79
N ARG A 72 6.92 -9.43 15.66
CA ARG A 72 6.78 -7.98 15.45
C ARG A 72 5.33 -7.52 15.35
N TYR A 73 4.49 -8.32 14.70
CA TYR A 73 3.10 -7.97 14.39
C TYR A 73 2.15 -8.85 15.20
N LEU A 74 0.99 -8.30 15.54
CA LEU A 74 -0.06 -9.02 16.27
C LEU A 74 -0.54 -10.25 15.50
N LEU A 75 -0.77 -10.10 14.19
CA LEU A 75 -1.21 -11.18 13.31
C LEU A 75 -0.35 -11.26 12.05
N GLU A 76 0.00 -12.48 11.67
CA GLU A 76 0.73 -12.78 10.44
C GLU A 76 0.10 -13.99 9.74
N ARG A 77 -0.02 -13.95 8.41
CA ARG A 77 -0.39 -15.11 7.61
C ARG A 77 0.84 -15.79 7.04
N VAL A 78 0.99 -17.08 7.35
CA VAL A 78 2.06 -17.94 6.84
C VAL A 78 1.45 -19.14 6.12
N GLY A 79 1.33 -19.03 4.80
CA GLY A 79 0.61 -20.02 3.99
C GLY A 79 -0.88 -20.07 4.36
N ASN A 80 -1.32 -21.20 4.90
CA ASN A 80 -2.68 -21.42 5.40
C ASN A 80 -2.81 -21.27 6.92
N CYS A 81 -1.69 -21.01 7.61
CA CYS A 81 -1.67 -20.77 9.05
C CYS A 81 -1.75 -19.27 9.33
N VAL A 82 -2.45 -18.92 10.41
CA VAL A 82 -2.42 -17.59 11.02
C VAL A 82 -1.58 -17.68 12.28
N ARG A 83 -0.60 -16.78 12.42
CA ARG A 83 0.15 -16.60 13.66
C ARG A 83 -0.44 -15.45 14.43
N LEU A 84 -0.81 -15.68 15.68
CA LEU A 84 -1.25 -14.68 16.63
C LEU A 84 -0.19 -14.56 17.72
N ASP A 85 0.43 -13.40 17.82
CA ASP A 85 1.38 -13.14 18.88
C ASP A 85 0.66 -12.72 20.17
N ILE A 86 1.02 -13.39 21.26
CA ILE A 86 0.36 -13.28 22.55
C ILE A 86 1.19 -12.49 23.57
N THR A 87 2.30 -11.89 23.16
CA THR A 87 3.23 -11.21 24.09
C THR A 87 2.52 -10.06 24.82
N ALA A 88 1.72 -9.26 24.10
CA ALA A 88 0.93 -8.18 24.69
C ALA A 88 -0.14 -8.66 25.68
N LEU A 89 -0.67 -9.88 25.50
CA LEU A 89 -1.77 -10.42 26.31
C LEU A 89 -1.41 -10.68 27.77
N LYS A 90 -0.11 -10.79 28.07
CA LYS A 90 0.42 -10.92 29.43
C LYS A 90 0.25 -9.64 30.24
N PHE A 91 0.23 -8.49 29.57
CA PHE A 91 0.19 -7.17 30.19
C PHE A 91 -1.20 -6.54 30.16
N LEU A 92 -2.12 -7.08 29.34
CA LEU A 92 -3.48 -6.57 29.18
C LEU A 92 -4.39 -6.92 30.37
N PRO A 93 -4.97 -5.94 31.07
CA PRO A 93 -6.04 -6.17 32.04
C PRO A 93 -7.33 -6.70 31.39
N PRO A 94 -8.21 -7.39 32.14
CA PRO A 94 -9.46 -7.95 31.60
C PRO A 94 -10.44 -6.92 31.01
N GLU A 95 -10.40 -5.67 31.48
CA GLU A 95 -11.26 -4.59 30.97
C GLU A 95 -11.06 -4.29 29.47
N TYR A 96 -9.91 -4.69 28.91
CA TYR A 96 -9.61 -4.52 27.49
C TYR A 96 -10.14 -5.65 26.60
N SER A 97 -10.85 -6.64 27.16
CA SER A 97 -11.34 -7.81 26.41
C SER A 97 -12.17 -7.43 25.19
N LYS A 98 -13.11 -6.50 25.36
CA LYS A 98 -13.95 -6.01 24.27
C LYS A 98 -13.14 -5.31 23.17
N GLY A 99 -12.20 -4.44 23.55
CA GLY A 99 -11.32 -3.78 22.59
C GLY A 99 -10.48 -4.80 21.83
N PHE A 100 -10.02 -5.86 22.50
CA PHE A 100 -9.16 -6.89 21.91
C PHE A 100 -9.92 -7.78 20.94
N GLU A 101 -11.15 -8.16 21.30
CA GLU A 101 -12.08 -8.85 20.40
C GLU A 101 -12.27 -8.07 19.09
N LEU A 102 -12.59 -6.77 19.20
CA LEU A 102 -12.79 -5.89 18.04
C LEU A 102 -11.52 -5.77 17.19
N LEU A 103 -10.35 -5.66 17.83
CA LEU A 103 -9.07 -5.60 17.13
C LEU A 103 -8.78 -6.90 16.36
N LEU A 104 -9.01 -8.05 17.00
CA LEU A 104 -8.83 -9.36 16.38
C LEU A 104 -9.83 -9.57 15.24
N LYS A 105 -11.08 -9.14 15.39
CA LYS A 105 -12.08 -9.19 14.31
C LYS A 105 -11.60 -8.44 13.08
N LEU A 106 -11.12 -7.20 13.24
CA LEU A 106 -10.52 -6.42 12.14
C LEU A 106 -9.30 -7.14 11.56
N GLY A 107 -8.47 -7.72 12.42
CA GLY A 107 -7.27 -8.46 12.05
C GLY A 107 -7.54 -9.72 11.24
N PHE A 108 -8.43 -10.59 11.69
CA PHE A 108 -8.79 -11.81 10.98
C PHE A 108 -9.48 -11.52 9.66
N ILE A 109 -10.35 -10.51 9.61
CA ILE A 109 -10.95 -10.06 8.34
C ILE A 109 -9.87 -9.56 7.37
N TYR A 110 -8.89 -8.79 7.86
CA TYR A 110 -7.74 -8.37 7.06
C TYR A 110 -6.95 -9.57 6.53
N ILE A 111 -6.64 -10.55 7.40
CA ILE A 111 -5.86 -11.75 7.06
C ILE A 111 -6.58 -12.67 6.07
N LYS A 112 -7.91 -12.75 6.14
CA LYS A 112 -8.75 -13.46 5.17
C LYS A 112 -8.66 -12.80 3.79
N GLU A 113 -8.76 -11.47 3.74
CA GLU A 113 -8.84 -10.70 2.49
C GLU A 113 -7.49 -10.46 1.84
N VAL A 114 -6.40 -10.32 2.62
CA VAL A 114 -5.07 -9.94 2.10
C VAL A 114 -4.52 -10.96 1.11
N ALA A 115 -4.84 -12.25 1.31
CA ALA A 115 -4.45 -13.31 0.40
C ALA A 115 -5.18 -13.25 -0.96
N LEU A 116 -6.39 -12.67 -0.98
CA LEU A 116 -7.26 -12.65 -2.15
C LEU A 116 -7.19 -11.33 -2.93
N LYS A 117 -7.19 -10.20 -2.22
CA LYS A 117 -7.32 -8.84 -2.80
C LYS A 117 -6.09 -7.96 -2.60
N GLY A 118 -5.12 -8.43 -1.83
CA GLY A 118 -3.93 -7.67 -1.45
C GLY A 118 -4.19 -6.64 -0.34
N TRP A 119 -3.11 -6.21 0.30
CA TRP A 119 -3.13 -5.42 1.54
C TRP A 119 -3.90 -4.10 1.44
N ARG A 120 -3.84 -3.39 0.30
CA ARG A 120 -4.55 -2.12 0.12
C ARG A 120 -6.06 -2.30 0.25
N GLN A 121 -6.63 -3.24 -0.52
CA GLN A 121 -8.07 -3.47 -0.51
C GLN A 121 -8.54 -4.02 0.85
N SER A 122 -7.72 -4.86 1.49
CA SER A 122 -8.00 -5.33 2.84
C SER A 122 -8.06 -4.20 3.86
N LEU A 123 -7.14 -3.22 3.80
CA LEU A 123 -7.17 -2.07 4.71
C LEU A 123 -8.34 -1.13 4.42
N LYS A 124 -8.74 -0.93 3.16
CA LYS A 124 -9.99 -0.22 2.84
C LYS A 124 -11.19 -0.90 3.49
N LYS A 125 -11.24 -2.23 3.48
CA LYS A 125 -12.30 -3.00 4.16
C LYS A 125 -12.26 -2.77 5.67
N VAL A 126 -11.08 -2.78 6.28
CA VAL A 126 -10.90 -2.48 7.72
C VAL A 126 -11.45 -1.10 8.07
N VAL A 127 -11.11 -0.05 7.30
CA VAL A 127 -11.64 1.32 7.52
C VAL A 127 -13.16 1.34 7.42
N LYS A 128 -13.74 0.67 6.41
CA LYS A 128 -15.21 0.57 6.25
C LYS A 128 -15.88 -0.15 7.42
N LEU A 129 -15.23 -1.14 8.02
CA LEU A 129 -15.75 -1.84 9.19
C LEU A 129 -15.66 -0.97 10.43
N TYR A 130 -14.52 -0.31 10.63
CA TYR A 130 -14.34 0.65 11.72
C TYR A 130 -15.35 1.80 11.65
N ALA A 131 -15.66 2.31 10.46
CA ALA A 131 -16.67 3.34 10.24
C ALA A 131 -18.08 2.92 10.72
N LYS A 132 -18.40 1.63 10.63
CA LYS A 132 -19.70 1.06 11.01
C LYS A 132 -19.81 0.66 12.48
N MET A 133 -18.70 0.66 13.23
CA MET A 133 -18.71 0.35 14.65
C MET A 133 -19.47 1.41 15.45
N SER A 134 -20.08 1.01 16.56
CA SER A 134 -20.70 1.96 17.49
C SER A 134 -19.63 2.85 18.16
N GLU A 135 -20.04 3.98 18.72
CA GLU A 135 -19.08 4.84 19.43
C GLU A 135 -18.51 4.16 20.67
N GLU A 136 -19.28 3.32 21.37
CA GLU A 136 -18.79 2.51 22.48
C GLU A 136 -17.69 1.54 22.05
N ASP A 137 -17.86 0.91 20.87
CA ASP A 137 -16.87 0.00 20.30
C ASP A 137 -15.60 0.74 19.88
N LYS A 138 -15.74 1.91 19.25
CA LYS A 138 -14.59 2.76 18.88
C LYS A 138 -13.83 3.22 20.11
N ILE A 139 -14.51 3.58 21.20
CA ILE A 139 -13.87 3.96 22.47
C ILE A 139 -13.13 2.77 23.07
N ALA A 140 -13.72 1.58 23.09
CA ALA A 140 -13.07 0.38 23.61
C ALA A 140 -11.80 0.03 22.81
N LEU A 141 -11.88 0.10 21.47
CA LEU A 141 -10.73 -0.14 20.60
C LEU A 141 -9.64 0.93 20.77
N ARG A 142 -10.01 2.21 20.87
CA ARG A 142 -9.06 3.30 21.11
C ARG A 142 -8.29 3.10 22.42
N LYS A 143 -8.99 2.79 23.52
CA LYS A 143 -8.36 2.54 24.83
C LYS A 143 -7.34 1.40 24.77
N LEU A 144 -7.64 0.34 24.01
CA LEU A 144 -6.71 -0.76 23.79
C LEU A 144 -5.48 -0.34 22.99
N LEU A 145 -5.67 0.37 21.87
CA LEU A 145 -4.56 0.76 20.97
C LEU A 145 -3.67 1.88 21.55
N GLN A 146 -4.13 2.55 22.61
CA GLN A 146 -3.32 3.51 23.37
C GLN A 146 -2.39 2.84 24.40
N GLN A 147 -2.49 1.53 24.59
CA GLN A 147 -1.62 0.83 25.54
C GLN A 147 -0.18 0.76 25.02
N PRO A 148 0.84 0.95 25.88
CA PRO A 148 2.23 1.06 25.43
C PRO A 148 2.81 -0.20 24.78
N TYR A 149 2.21 -1.38 25.06
CA TYR A 149 2.67 -2.67 24.58
C TYR A 149 1.99 -3.14 23.28
N LEU A 150 1.12 -2.31 22.68
CA LEU A 150 0.35 -2.65 21.48
C LEU A 150 0.18 -1.41 20.60
N ASP A 151 0.33 -1.55 19.29
CA ASP A 151 0.30 -0.44 18.33
C ASP A 151 1.34 0.65 18.63
N ALA A 152 2.62 0.29 18.44
CA ALA A 152 3.73 1.18 18.70
C ALA A 152 3.51 2.56 18.04
N HIS A 153 3.71 3.63 18.82
CA HIS A 153 3.52 5.01 18.35
C HIS A 153 2.10 5.33 17.84
N SER A 154 1.11 4.51 18.23
CA SER A 154 -0.30 4.63 17.85
C SER A 154 -0.52 4.71 16.35
N PHE A 155 0.30 4.01 15.55
CA PHE A 155 0.24 4.10 14.09
C PHE A 155 -1.09 3.61 13.53
N PHE A 156 -1.57 2.45 13.98
CA PHE A 156 -2.83 1.86 13.52
C PHE A 156 -4.03 2.68 13.98
N LEU A 157 -4.03 3.16 15.23
CA LEU A 157 -5.06 4.05 15.74
C LEU A 157 -5.13 5.34 14.91
N THR A 158 -3.99 6.00 14.70
CA THR A 158 -3.90 7.22 13.88
C THR A 158 -4.43 6.97 12.48
N PHE A 159 -4.08 5.83 11.88
CA PHE A 159 -4.60 5.43 10.58
C PHE A 159 -6.13 5.31 10.58
N LEU A 160 -6.72 4.61 11.53
CA LEU A 160 -8.17 4.41 11.59
C LEU A 160 -8.92 5.76 11.69
N GLU A 161 -8.46 6.63 12.59
CA GLU A 161 -9.10 7.92 12.83
C GLU A 161 -8.95 8.87 11.64
N LYS A 162 -7.73 8.98 11.09
CA LYS A 162 -7.47 9.93 9.99
C LYS A 162 -8.03 9.45 8.65
N ALA A 163 -7.97 8.15 8.37
CA ALA A 163 -8.58 7.58 7.16
C ALA A 163 -10.11 7.74 7.17
N LEU A 164 -10.74 7.62 8.34
CA LEU A 164 -12.18 7.86 8.51
C LEU A 164 -12.55 9.34 8.28
N LEU A 165 -11.76 10.28 8.81
CA LEU A 165 -11.99 11.71 8.62
C LEU A 165 -11.75 12.18 7.18
N GLN A 166 -10.86 11.49 6.46
CA GLN A 166 -10.45 11.86 5.09
C GLN A 166 -10.64 10.69 4.12
N LEU A 167 -11.88 10.21 3.98
CA LEU A 167 -12.20 9.06 3.12
C LEU A 167 -11.72 9.24 1.66
N SER A 168 -11.73 10.48 1.13
CA SER A 168 -11.20 10.79 -0.21
C SER A 168 -9.68 10.59 -0.35
N ARG A 169 -8.96 10.49 0.77
CA ARG A 169 -7.51 10.27 0.86
C ARG A 169 -7.17 8.98 1.61
N GLU A 170 -8.08 8.01 1.70
CA GLU A 170 -7.84 6.74 2.39
C GLU A 170 -6.57 6.02 1.88
N ASP A 171 -6.29 6.07 0.57
CA ASP A 171 -5.11 5.44 -0.04
C ASP A 171 -3.79 6.06 0.41
N TRP A 172 -3.81 7.36 0.74
CA TRP A 172 -2.66 8.06 1.30
C TRP A 172 -2.37 7.53 2.71
N TRP A 173 -3.41 7.42 3.55
CA TRP A 173 -3.28 6.90 4.92
C TRP A 173 -2.91 5.42 4.97
N ILE A 174 -3.42 4.61 4.03
CA ILE A 174 -3.02 3.21 3.85
C ILE A 174 -1.53 3.11 3.51
N THR A 175 -1.05 3.97 2.61
CA THR A 175 0.37 4.01 2.23
C THR A 175 1.24 4.50 3.38
N TRP A 176 0.77 5.52 4.11
CA TRP A 176 1.40 6.03 5.31
C TRP A 176 1.57 4.93 6.37
N LEU A 177 0.49 4.24 6.74
CA LEU A 177 0.53 3.17 7.75
C LEU A 177 1.54 2.10 7.38
N ARG A 178 1.51 1.63 6.13
CA ARG A 178 2.47 0.64 5.65
C ARG A 178 3.91 1.14 5.83
N ALA A 179 4.19 2.39 5.49
CA ALA A 179 5.53 2.97 5.68
C ALA A 179 5.94 2.99 7.16
N GLN A 180 5.01 3.38 8.05
CA GLN A 180 5.26 3.45 9.49
C GLN A 180 5.58 2.08 10.10
N VAL A 181 4.86 1.02 9.72
CA VAL A 181 4.99 -0.28 10.38
C VAL A 181 5.98 -1.23 9.71
N THR A 182 6.50 -0.88 8.52
CA THR A 182 7.52 -1.70 7.81
C THR A 182 8.95 -1.24 8.07
N ARG A 183 9.11 0.02 8.44
CA ARG A 183 10.39 0.65 8.78
C ARG A 183 10.41 0.95 10.26
N ASP A 184 11.54 0.71 10.87
CA ASP A 184 11.77 1.15 12.23
C ASP A 184 12.48 2.50 12.20
N TYR A 185 12.14 3.39 13.12
CA TYR A 185 12.80 4.69 13.19
C TYR A 185 14.14 4.53 13.90
N PRO A 186 15.27 4.86 13.25
CA PRO A 186 16.59 4.80 13.89
C PRO A 186 16.80 5.99 14.82
N TYR A 187 15.74 6.61 15.35
CA TYR A 187 15.79 7.77 16.23
C TYR A 187 14.48 7.86 17.03
N ASP A 188 14.46 8.70 18.06
CA ASP A 188 13.29 8.95 18.91
C ASP A 188 12.19 9.71 18.14
N ILE A 189 11.27 8.93 17.57
CA ILE A 189 10.14 9.46 16.79
C ILE A 189 9.16 10.25 17.65
N GLU A 190 8.94 9.88 18.92
CA GLU A 190 8.00 10.60 19.79
C GLU A 190 8.55 11.99 20.05
N ARG A 191 9.84 12.11 20.37
CA ARG A 191 10.46 13.43 20.54
C ARG A 191 10.41 14.26 19.26
N VAL A 192 10.65 13.65 18.10
CA VAL A 192 10.56 14.35 16.80
C VAL A 192 9.13 14.82 16.53
N ARG A 193 8.11 14.00 16.83
CA ARG A 193 6.70 14.37 16.68
C ARG A 193 6.30 15.50 17.61
N GLU A 194 6.68 15.44 18.89
CA GLU A 194 6.44 16.51 19.86
C GLU A 194 7.00 17.85 19.35
N ILE A 195 8.19 17.84 18.75
CA ILE A 195 8.80 19.04 18.17
C ILE A 195 7.94 19.53 17.00
N ILE A 196 7.62 18.66 16.04
CA ILE A 196 6.79 19.03 14.87
C ILE A 196 5.44 19.61 15.30
N GLU A 197 4.75 18.99 16.26
CA GLU A 197 3.45 19.45 16.75
C GLU A 197 3.55 20.77 17.51
N ARG A 198 4.60 20.96 18.31
CA ARG A 198 4.82 22.20 19.07
C ARG A 198 5.04 23.40 18.17
N TYR A 199 5.83 23.25 17.11
CA TYR A 199 6.12 24.35 16.18
C TYR A 199 5.04 24.53 15.10
N GLY A 200 4.27 23.49 14.76
CA GLY A 200 3.18 23.58 13.79
C GLY A 200 3.64 24.15 12.44
N ASP A 201 3.09 25.30 12.05
CA ASP A 201 3.45 25.98 10.79
C ASP A 201 4.89 26.53 10.79
N GLU A 202 5.50 26.74 11.97
CA GLU A 202 6.87 27.23 12.13
C GLU A 202 7.92 26.12 12.21
N VAL A 203 7.56 24.87 11.86
CA VAL A 203 8.47 23.72 11.88
C VAL A 203 9.73 23.88 11.01
N TYR A 204 9.71 24.84 10.08
CA TYR A 204 10.84 25.18 9.22
C TYR A 204 11.67 26.37 9.71
N SER A 205 11.36 26.93 10.89
CA SER A 205 12.21 27.94 11.53
C SER A 205 13.57 27.34 11.87
N SER A 206 14.61 28.19 11.92
CA SER A 206 15.97 27.73 12.26
C SER A 206 16.01 27.04 13.63
N GLU A 207 15.20 27.50 14.58
CA GLU A 207 15.10 26.93 15.93
C GLU A 207 14.46 25.54 15.91
N ALA A 208 13.33 25.37 15.22
CA ALA A 208 12.68 24.07 15.05
C ALA A 208 13.60 23.06 14.34
N VAL A 209 14.29 23.51 13.28
CA VAL A 209 15.25 22.70 12.53
C VAL A 209 16.42 22.27 13.40
N ASP A 210 17.00 23.17 14.19
CA ASP A 210 18.08 22.86 15.13
C ASP A 210 17.64 21.87 16.22
N GLU A 211 16.43 22.03 16.78
CA GLU A 211 15.88 21.11 17.78
C GLU A 211 15.62 19.72 17.17
N LEU A 212 15.06 19.65 15.96
CA LEU A 212 14.86 18.41 15.20
C LEU A 212 16.19 17.69 14.95
N TYR A 213 17.20 18.40 14.45
CA TYR A 213 18.51 17.81 14.18
C TYR A 213 19.16 17.28 15.47
N ARG A 214 19.05 18.01 16.58
CA ARG A 214 19.57 17.52 17.88
C ARG A 214 18.81 16.29 18.36
N ALA A 215 17.49 16.28 18.29
CA ALA A 215 16.68 15.14 18.71
C ALA A 215 17.04 13.88 17.91
N ILE A 216 17.13 13.99 16.59
CA ILE A 216 17.53 12.89 15.71
C ILE A 216 18.95 12.46 16.05
N ARG A 217 19.93 13.39 16.04
CA ARG A 217 21.34 13.07 16.25
C ARG A 217 21.61 12.41 17.60
N ASN A 218 20.94 12.85 18.67
CA ASN A 218 21.18 12.35 20.02
C ASN A 218 20.56 10.97 20.28
N SER A 219 19.59 10.56 19.47
CA SER A 219 18.89 9.29 19.59
C SER A 219 19.18 8.34 18.43
N TYR A 220 20.08 8.72 17.52
CA TYR A 220 20.30 7.98 16.29
C TYR A 220 20.96 6.63 16.55
N ASP A 221 20.35 5.56 16.06
CA ASP A 221 20.82 4.17 16.15
C ASP A 221 21.30 3.73 14.76
N GLU A 222 22.61 3.77 14.56
CA GLU A 222 23.25 3.44 13.26
C GLU A 222 23.06 1.97 12.90
N ASP A 223 23.18 1.06 13.87
CA ASP A 223 23.00 -0.38 13.66
C ASP A 223 21.57 -0.68 13.18
N LEU A 224 20.58 0.00 13.78
CA LEU A 224 19.19 -0.11 13.37
C LEU A 224 18.95 0.41 11.94
N ASP A 225 19.58 1.53 11.56
CA ASP A 225 19.45 2.04 10.19
C ASP A 225 20.08 1.10 9.17
N GLU A 226 21.25 0.52 9.48
CA GLU A 226 21.90 -0.48 8.63
C GLU A 226 21.02 -1.73 8.47
N GLU A 227 20.43 -2.24 9.55
CA GLU A 227 19.47 -3.35 9.51
C GLU A 227 18.27 -3.05 8.61
N ASN A 228 17.70 -1.85 8.74
CA ASN A 228 16.57 -1.38 7.91
C ASN A 228 16.96 -1.36 6.43
N ILE A 229 18.12 -0.79 6.09
CA ILE A 229 18.63 -0.72 4.71
C ILE A 229 18.87 -2.12 4.16
N ALA A 230 19.53 -3.00 4.94
CA ALA A 230 19.80 -4.38 4.54
C ALA A 230 18.51 -5.18 4.31
N LYS A 231 17.47 -4.95 5.12
CA LYS A 231 16.14 -5.55 4.92
C LYS A 231 15.50 -5.06 3.63
N LEU A 232 15.45 -3.74 3.41
CA LEU A 232 14.89 -3.16 2.18
C LEU A 232 15.63 -3.66 0.93
N ALA A 233 16.95 -3.75 0.99
CA ALA A 233 17.78 -4.29 -0.08
C ALA A 233 17.49 -5.76 -0.36
N ARG A 234 17.35 -6.61 0.67
CA ARG A 234 16.99 -8.03 0.52
C ARG A 234 15.59 -8.20 -0.08
N GLU A 235 14.62 -7.43 0.40
CA GLU A 235 13.24 -7.47 -0.11
C GLU A 235 13.16 -7.03 -1.58
N ALA A 236 13.93 -6.03 -1.98
CA ALA A 236 14.02 -5.63 -3.37
C ALA A 236 14.72 -6.69 -4.23
N ARG A 237 15.85 -7.23 -3.77
CA ARG A 237 16.56 -8.32 -4.48
C ARG A 237 15.67 -9.54 -4.71
N SER A 238 14.82 -9.91 -3.74
CA SER A 238 13.89 -11.03 -3.91
C SER A 238 12.80 -10.77 -4.96
N ARG A 239 12.55 -9.49 -5.32
CA ARG A 239 11.70 -9.08 -6.45
C ARG A 239 12.48 -8.89 -7.76
N GLY A 240 13.78 -9.17 -7.77
CA GLY A 240 14.67 -8.88 -8.91
C GLY A 240 14.96 -7.38 -9.07
N GLU A 241 14.73 -6.58 -8.03
CA GLU A 241 14.99 -5.14 -8.01
C GLU A 241 16.34 -4.86 -7.35
N LEU A 242 17.07 -3.86 -7.86
CA LEU A 242 18.28 -3.34 -7.22
C LEU A 242 17.94 -2.05 -6.49
N VAL A 243 18.23 -1.98 -5.19
CA VAL A 243 18.05 -0.74 -4.41
C VAL A 243 19.27 0.13 -4.60
N VAL A 244 19.02 1.37 -5.01
CA VAL A 244 20.05 2.38 -5.22
C VAL A 244 19.76 3.51 -4.26
N PHE A 245 20.51 3.59 -3.17
CA PHE A 245 20.47 4.74 -2.28
C PHE A 245 21.56 5.72 -2.69
N THR A 246 21.18 6.98 -2.79
CA THR A 246 22.11 8.07 -3.05
C THR A 246 21.63 9.29 -2.24
N ARG A 247 22.54 10.17 -1.83
CA ARG A 247 22.13 11.55 -1.51
C ARG A 247 21.60 12.18 -2.79
N LEU A 248 20.43 12.82 -2.77
CA LEU A 248 19.83 13.54 -3.91
C LEU A 248 20.76 14.68 -4.38
N GLY A 249 21.75 14.33 -5.19
CA GLY A 249 22.66 15.24 -5.88
C GLY A 249 22.62 14.98 -7.39
N ARG A 250 23.23 15.87 -8.17
CA ARG A 250 23.23 15.77 -9.65
C ARG A 250 23.76 14.43 -10.17
N ALA A 251 24.83 13.89 -9.57
CA ALA A 251 25.41 12.59 -9.95
C ALA A 251 24.44 11.41 -9.73
N SER A 252 23.57 11.54 -8.74
CA SER A 252 22.58 10.53 -8.37
C SER A 252 21.42 10.45 -9.34
N ILE A 253 20.97 11.61 -9.82
CA ILE A 253 19.98 11.70 -10.89
C ILE A 253 20.55 11.05 -12.16
N VAL A 254 21.82 11.29 -12.46
CA VAL A 254 22.53 10.66 -13.59
C VAL A 254 22.63 9.15 -13.42
N MET A 255 22.97 8.63 -12.24
CA MET A 255 22.95 7.19 -11.96
C MET A 255 21.54 6.59 -12.05
N GLY A 256 20.52 7.32 -11.58
CA GLY A 256 19.12 6.93 -11.73
C GLY A 256 18.71 6.83 -13.21
N TYR A 257 19.12 7.78 -14.04
CA TYR A 257 18.91 7.72 -15.49
C TYR A 257 19.70 6.58 -16.14
N LEU A 258 20.96 6.36 -15.75
CA LEU A 258 21.78 5.25 -16.25
C LEU A 258 21.17 3.87 -15.94
N LEU A 259 20.62 3.70 -14.74
CA LEU A 259 19.95 2.45 -14.35
C LEU A 259 18.56 2.30 -14.98
N ALA A 260 17.84 3.40 -15.20
CA ALA A 260 16.62 3.38 -16.01
C ALA A 260 16.91 3.03 -17.49
N ALA A 261 18.09 3.43 -17.99
CA ALA A 261 18.58 3.13 -19.33
C ALA A 261 19.31 1.77 -19.44
N SER A 262 19.65 1.11 -18.32
CA SER A 262 20.48 -0.10 -18.36
C SER A 262 19.76 -1.31 -18.96
N LYS A 263 18.42 -1.27 -19.07
CA LYS A 263 17.63 -2.27 -19.77
C LYS A 263 17.23 -1.74 -21.13
N VAL A 264 17.91 -2.21 -22.17
CA VAL A 264 17.61 -1.89 -23.57
C VAL A 264 16.71 -2.95 -24.21
N VAL A 265 15.93 -2.53 -25.19
CA VAL A 265 15.11 -3.36 -26.06
C VAL A 265 15.61 -3.20 -27.48
N LYS A 266 15.77 -4.32 -28.20
CA LYS A 266 16.03 -4.30 -29.64
C LYS A 266 14.72 -4.08 -30.37
N ILE A 267 14.69 -3.08 -31.25
CA ILE A 267 13.49 -2.80 -32.04
C ILE A 267 13.43 -3.79 -33.19
N SER A 268 12.35 -4.59 -33.22
CA SER A 268 12.09 -5.53 -34.31
C SER A 268 11.36 -4.84 -35.47
N GLU A 269 11.39 -5.45 -36.64
CA GLU A 269 10.58 -5.00 -37.79
C GLU A 269 9.07 -5.02 -37.49
N GLU A 270 8.62 -5.90 -36.59
CA GLU A 270 7.21 -5.97 -36.17
C GLU A 270 6.77 -4.69 -35.44
N VAL A 271 7.62 -4.16 -34.56
CA VAL A 271 7.36 -2.89 -33.86
C VAL A 271 7.24 -1.74 -34.87
N LEU A 272 8.10 -1.71 -35.88
CA LEU A 272 8.05 -0.68 -36.92
C LEU A 272 6.77 -0.77 -37.75
N LYS A 273 6.35 -1.98 -38.13
CA LYS A 273 5.08 -2.23 -38.84
C LYS A 273 3.88 -1.79 -38.02
N GLU A 274 3.89 -2.03 -36.70
CA GLU A 274 2.78 -1.61 -35.84
C GLU A 274 2.70 -0.09 -35.72
N LEU A 275 3.85 0.61 -35.70
CA LEU A 275 3.87 2.07 -35.72
C LEU A 275 3.35 2.67 -37.03
N GLU A 276 3.64 2.02 -38.16
CA GLU A 276 3.04 2.40 -39.46
C GLU A 276 1.53 2.14 -39.49
N SER A 277 1.07 1.02 -38.91
CA SER A 277 -0.36 0.72 -38.74
C SER A 277 -1.07 1.79 -37.92
N ILE A 278 -0.48 2.20 -36.79
CA ILE A 278 -1.01 3.28 -35.95
C ILE A 278 -1.03 4.60 -36.73
N GLU A 279 0.03 4.92 -37.48
CA GLU A 279 0.07 6.14 -38.30
C GLU A 279 -1.04 6.17 -39.36
N ASN A 280 -1.25 5.06 -40.06
CA ASN A 280 -2.29 4.95 -41.07
C ASN A 280 -3.67 5.07 -40.43
N LEU A 281 -3.90 4.43 -39.27
CA LEU A 281 -5.15 4.58 -38.52
C LEU A 281 -5.41 6.02 -38.09
N LEU A 282 -4.39 6.75 -37.62
CA LEU A 282 -4.55 8.16 -37.25
C LEU A 282 -4.92 9.02 -38.47
N LYS A 283 -4.25 8.80 -39.61
CA LYS A 283 -4.52 9.54 -40.87
C LYS A 283 -5.91 9.25 -41.42
N GLU A 284 -6.30 7.98 -41.49
CA GLU A 284 -7.64 7.56 -41.94
C GLU A 284 -8.76 8.17 -41.10
N ARG A 285 -8.46 8.47 -39.83
CA ARG A 285 -9.42 8.97 -38.85
C ARG A 285 -9.34 10.47 -38.62
N GLY A 286 -8.43 11.19 -39.29
CA GLY A 286 -8.24 12.63 -39.13
C GLY A 286 -7.74 13.04 -37.74
N LEU A 287 -6.99 12.17 -37.06
CA LEU A 287 -6.53 12.33 -35.68
C LEU A 287 -5.12 12.97 -35.63
N ASP A 288 -4.96 14.09 -36.33
CA ASP A 288 -3.64 14.74 -36.52
C ASP A 288 -3.03 15.26 -35.21
N GLU A 289 -3.86 15.52 -34.19
CA GLU A 289 -3.41 15.99 -32.86
C GLU A 289 -2.49 14.99 -32.13
N PHE A 290 -2.50 13.71 -32.52
CA PHE A 290 -1.61 12.68 -31.99
C PHE A 290 -0.28 12.55 -32.75
N SER A 291 -0.11 13.26 -33.87
CA SER A 291 1.12 13.24 -34.68
C SER A 291 2.38 13.54 -33.86
N PRO A 292 2.39 14.51 -32.91
CA PRO A 292 3.56 14.75 -32.06
C PRO A 292 3.89 13.56 -31.15
N ALA A 293 2.90 12.86 -30.60
CA ALA A 293 3.10 11.69 -29.74
C ALA A 293 3.65 10.51 -30.54
N LEU A 294 3.07 10.24 -31.72
CA LEU A 294 3.54 9.22 -32.64
C LEU A 294 4.95 9.52 -33.14
N PHE A 295 5.24 10.76 -33.55
CA PHE A 295 6.57 11.16 -34.02
C PHE A 295 7.65 10.90 -32.97
N ARG A 296 7.38 11.22 -31.69
CA ARG A 296 8.31 10.90 -30.59
C ARG A 296 8.58 9.39 -30.48
N LEU A 297 7.54 8.56 -30.64
CA LEU A 297 7.67 7.11 -30.61
C LEU A 297 8.47 6.58 -31.81
N LYS A 298 8.18 7.06 -33.03
CA LYS A 298 8.92 6.68 -34.25
C LYS A 298 10.38 7.10 -34.18
N LEU A 299 10.67 8.31 -33.70
CA LEU A 299 12.03 8.80 -33.51
C LEU A 299 12.79 7.91 -32.52
N LEU A 300 12.13 7.50 -31.43
CA LEU A 300 12.73 6.60 -30.45
C LEU A 300 13.01 5.21 -31.06
N CYS A 301 12.04 4.64 -31.76
CA CYS A 301 12.14 3.32 -32.41
C CYS A 301 13.01 3.31 -33.68
N SER A 302 13.43 4.47 -34.19
CA SER A 302 14.40 4.56 -35.31
C SER A 302 15.79 4.02 -34.95
N LYS A 303 16.07 3.85 -33.65
CA LYS A 303 17.32 3.29 -33.14
C LYS A 303 17.21 1.76 -33.07
N SER A 304 18.32 1.06 -33.34
CA SER A 304 18.38 -0.40 -33.22
C SER A 304 18.15 -0.90 -31.78
N GLU A 305 18.56 -0.09 -30.79
CA GLU A 305 18.38 -0.36 -29.37
C GLU A 305 17.83 0.89 -28.67
N VAL A 306 16.86 0.66 -27.78
CA VAL A 306 16.12 1.71 -27.08
C VAL A 306 16.02 1.37 -25.60
N ASP A 307 16.25 2.37 -24.74
CA ASP A 307 16.02 2.25 -23.30
C ASP A 307 14.55 1.88 -23.02
N LEU A 308 14.31 0.76 -22.33
CA LEU A 308 12.96 0.28 -22.00
C LEU A 308 12.17 1.34 -21.23
N ALA A 309 12.82 2.05 -20.30
CA ALA A 309 12.17 3.10 -19.53
C ALA A 309 11.69 4.27 -20.40
N GLN A 310 12.46 4.66 -21.43
CA GLN A 310 12.06 5.71 -22.36
C GLN A 310 10.89 5.25 -23.23
N LEU A 311 10.93 4.00 -23.71
CA LEU A 311 9.85 3.41 -24.51
C LEU A 311 8.54 3.37 -23.71
N ILE A 312 8.57 2.84 -22.47
CA ILE A 312 7.41 2.81 -21.58
C ILE A 312 6.86 4.22 -21.32
N ARG A 313 7.75 5.21 -21.11
CA ARG A 313 7.33 6.60 -20.86
C ARG A 313 6.61 7.18 -22.08
N CYS A 314 7.16 7.00 -23.28
CA CYS A 314 6.56 7.48 -24.52
C CYS A 314 5.18 6.84 -24.77
N VAL A 315 5.05 5.52 -24.56
CA VAL A 315 3.76 4.82 -24.65
C VAL A 315 2.76 5.35 -23.62
N LYS A 316 3.17 5.54 -22.36
CA LYS A 316 2.29 6.09 -21.32
C LYS A 316 1.78 7.49 -21.63
N ILE A 317 2.63 8.35 -22.19
CA ILE A 317 2.20 9.70 -22.61
C ILE A 317 1.15 9.59 -23.71
N PHE A 318 1.39 8.76 -24.72
CA PHE A 318 0.42 8.55 -25.81
C PHE A 318 -0.92 8.01 -25.26
N LEU A 319 -0.88 7.01 -24.37
CA LEU A 319 -2.09 6.48 -23.74
C LEU A 319 -2.86 7.53 -22.94
N LYS A 320 -2.16 8.48 -22.30
CA LYS A 320 -2.79 9.59 -21.58
C LYS A 320 -3.47 10.56 -22.55
N ASP A 321 -2.78 10.93 -23.64
CA ASP A 321 -3.36 11.80 -24.68
C ASP A 321 -4.65 11.17 -25.25
N LEU A 322 -4.67 9.84 -25.46
CA LEU A 322 -5.87 9.12 -25.93
C LEU A 322 -7.01 9.13 -24.90
N GLN A 323 -6.70 9.08 -23.60
CA GLN A 323 -7.71 9.16 -22.54
C GLN A 323 -8.30 10.57 -22.43
N GLU A 324 -7.47 11.60 -22.58
CA GLU A 324 -7.94 13.00 -22.58
C GLU A 324 -8.84 13.28 -23.78
N TYR A 325 -8.51 12.72 -24.94
CA TYR A 325 -9.36 12.78 -26.12
C TYR A 325 -10.69 12.03 -25.97
N GLU A 326 -10.67 10.84 -25.36
CA GLU A 326 -11.87 10.06 -25.05
C GLU A 326 -12.86 10.87 -24.20
N GLN A 327 -12.34 11.53 -23.16
CA GLN A 327 -13.12 12.39 -22.28
C GLN A 327 -13.68 13.60 -23.05
N LYS A 328 -12.84 14.26 -23.85
CA LYS A 328 -13.24 15.43 -24.65
C LYS A 328 -14.39 15.12 -25.60
N ILE A 329 -14.34 14.00 -26.34
CA ILE A 329 -15.44 13.56 -27.20
C ILE A 329 -16.72 13.33 -26.41
N SER A 330 -16.61 12.63 -25.27
CA SER A 330 -17.77 12.35 -24.43
C SER A 330 -18.44 13.63 -23.93
N ASP A 331 -17.65 14.63 -23.55
CA ASP A 331 -18.15 15.92 -23.07
C ASP A 331 -18.79 16.74 -24.20
N GLU A 332 -18.15 16.81 -25.38
CA GLU A 332 -18.68 17.51 -26.55
C GLU A 332 -20.01 16.91 -27.05
N LEU A 333 -20.12 15.58 -27.12
CA LEU A 333 -21.35 14.91 -27.53
C LEU A 333 -22.48 15.12 -26.53
N ARG A 334 -22.15 15.13 -25.23
CA ARG A 334 -23.12 15.41 -24.17
C ARG A 334 -23.64 16.84 -24.25
N GLU A 335 -22.75 17.82 -24.46
CA GLU A 335 -23.14 19.22 -24.61
C GLU A 335 -24.05 19.41 -25.84
N LYS A 336 -23.76 18.76 -26.96
CA LYS A 336 -24.60 18.79 -28.16
C LYS A 336 -25.97 18.15 -27.95
N LEU A 337 -26.05 17.07 -27.16
CA LEU A 337 -27.33 16.45 -26.78
C LEU A 337 -28.15 17.37 -25.88
N GLU A 338 -27.51 18.03 -24.90
CA GLU A 338 -28.18 18.97 -23.99
C GLU A 338 -28.72 20.21 -24.73
N LYS A 339 -28.07 20.61 -25.83
CA LYS A 339 -28.52 21.71 -26.72
C LYS A 339 -29.46 21.27 -27.84
N GLU A 340 -29.83 19.99 -27.90
CA GLU A 340 -30.65 19.39 -28.97
C GLU A 340 -30.05 19.57 -30.39
N GLU A 341 -28.73 19.73 -30.50
CA GLU A 341 -28.02 19.93 -31.77
C GLU A 341 -27.81 18.62 -32.54
N ILE A 342 -27.89 17.46 -31.86
CA ILE A 342 -27.75 16.12 -32.44
C ILE A 342 -28.78 15.16 -31.84
N ALA A 343 -29.18 14.14 -32.61
CA ALA A 343 -30.03 13.07 -32.11
C ALA A 343 -29.24 12.09 -31.20
N ALA A 344 -29.92 11.47 -30.23
CA ALA A 344 -29.32 10.49 -29.33
C ALA A 344 -28.67 9.31 -30.05
N GLU A 345 -29.29 8.83 -31.14
CA GLU A 345 -28.77 7.74 -31.96
C GLU A 345 -27.48 8.13 -32.70
N GLU A 346 -27.42 9.36 -33.19
CA GLU A 346 -26.25 9.91 -33.90
C GLU A 346 -25.08 10.16 -32.93
N ALA A 347 -25.38 10.62 -31.71
CA ALA A 347 -24.41 10.75 -30.63
C ALA A 347 -23.81 9.38 -30.22
N LEU A 348 -24.67 8.36 -30.06
CA LEU A 348 -24.24 7.01 -29.71
C LEU A 348 -23.34 6.40 -30.79
N SER A 349 -23.74 6.51 -32.06
CA SER A 349 -22.93 6.02 -33.19
C SER A 349 -21.57 6.73 -33.25
N SER A 350 -21.52 8.03 -32.98
CA SER A 350 -20.27 8.81 -32.96
C SER A 350 -19.35 8.38 -31.82
N LEU A 351 -19.93 8.10 -30.65
CA LEU A 351 -19.21 7.62 -29.48
C LEU A 351 -18.62 6.23 -29.72
N GLU A 352 -19.41 5.28 -30.23
CA GLU A 352 -18.95 3.92 -30.57
C GLU A 352 -17.81 3.95 -31.60
N TYR A 353 -17.93 4.82 -32.60
CA TYR A 353 -16.88 5.01 -33.61
C TYR A 353 -15.56 5.50 -32.99
N ALA A 354 -15.62 6.50 -32.11
CA ALA A 354 -14.45 7.01 -31.39
C ALA A 354 -13.82 5.94 -30.49
N TYR A 355 -14.63 5.24 -29.69
CA TYR A 355 -14.19 4.15 -28.81
C TYR A 355 -13.50 3.02 -29.58
N SER A 356 -14.09 2.57 -30.69
CA SER A 356 -13.51 1.51 -31.51
C SER A 356 -12.13 1.89 -32.06
N THR A 357 -11.94 3.18 -32.39
CA THR A 357 -10.68 3.73 -32.90
C THR A 357 -9.63 3.76 -31.80
N ILE A 358 -9.98 4.29 -30.62
CA ILE A 358 -9.10 4.37 -29.46
C ILE A 358 -8.64 2.97 -29.02
N VAL A 359 -9.54 1.99 -29.01
CA VAL A 359 -9.21 0.60 -28.64
C VAL A 359 -8.19 -0.01 -29.62
N LYS A 360 -8.35 0.22 -30.93
CA LYS A 360 -7.40 -0.25 -31.94
C LYS A 360 -6.01 0.35 -31.74
N ILE A 361 -5.92 1.66 -31.54
CA ILE A 361 -4.65 2.34 -31.27
C ILE A 361 -4.01 1.83 -29.97
N LYS A 362 -4.79 1.72 -28.89
CA LYS A 362 -4.32 1.15 -27.61
C LYS A 362 -3.78 -0.27 -27.81
N SER A 363 -4.46 -1.11 -28.61
CA SER A 363 -4.02 -2.48 -28.86
C SER A 363 -2.67 -2.56 -29.58
N GLY A 364 -2.41 -1.67 -30.54
CA GLY A 364 -1.11 -1.61 -31.22
C GLY A 364 0.02 -1.13 -30.31
N LEU A 365 -0.27 -0.24 -29.34
CA LEU A 365 0.72 0.23 -28.36
C LEU A 365 1.12 -0.82 -27.31
N TYR A 366 0.35 -1.90 -27.15
CA TYR A 366 0.64 -2.99 -26.20
C TYR A 366 1.25 -4.24 -26.84
N ARG A 367 1.28 -4.30 -28.18
CA ARG A 367 2.01 -5.32 -28.94
C ARG A 367 3.47 -4.90 -29.08
#